data_AF-A0A2K8MCS7-F1
#
_entry.id   AF-A0A2K8MCS7-F1
#
_cell.length_a   1.000
_cell.length_b   1.000
_cell.length_c   1.000
_cell.angle_alpha   90.00
_cell.angle_beta   90.00
_cell.angle_gamma   90.00
#
_symmetry.space_group_name_H-M   'P 1'
#
loop_
_entity.id
_entity.type
_entity.pdbx_description
1 polymer ?
#
loop_
_entity_poly.entity_id
_entity_poly.type
_entity_poly.pdbx_seq_one_letter_code
_entity_poly.pdbx_strand_id
1 'polypeptide(L)'
;MLKSITRRPRIIALAAALAGSAALAGCMTATPYQPATASSRSGYTDEQIEGNRFRVSFSGNSLTARETVERYLLYRAAELTVQRGFDHFVLVTRDTETRTDTYRTPGAFGGGFYGGGPWGYWSPSWRFYRGPRWGWRSYDPFWDDPFWSSRDWDYRTVRQYEAMAEIVTGRGPKPGDNLRAFDAREVLDRLGPSIKMPESR
;
A
#
# COMPACT_ATOMS: atom_id res chain seq x y z
N MET A 1 24.44 51.56 -43.01
CA MET A 1 23.76 51.87 -41.73
C MET A 1 22.99 50.64 -41.27
N LEU A 2 23.24 50.20 -40.04
CA LEU A 2 22.77 48.95 -39.43
C LEU A 2 21.23 48.88 -39.31
N LYS A 3 20.63 47.75 -39.68
CA LYS A 3 19.24 47.41 -39.33
C LYS A 3 19.16 47.16 -37.82
N SER A 4 18.37 47.98 -37.11
CA SER A 4 18.12 47.80 -35.68
C SER A 4 17.20 46.60 -35.47
N ILE A 5 17.75 45.54 -34.88
CA ILE A 5 16.97 44.42 -34.37
C ILE A 5 16.30 44.90 -33.08
N THR A 6 15.05 45.32 -33.17
CA THR A 6 14.22 45.62 -32.00
C THR A 6 13.92 44.32 -31.26
N ARG A 7 14.78 43.98 -30.28
CA ARG A 7 14.50 42.91 -29.32
C ARG A 7 13.24 43.30 -28.55
N ARG A 8 12.13 42.59 -28.76
CA ARG A 8 10.88 42.80 -28.02
C ARG A 8 10.99 42.12 -26.65
N PRO A 9 11.29 42.85 -25.55
CA PRO A 9 11.58 42.24 -24.24
C PRO A 9 10.37 41.49 -23.67
N ARG A 10 9.16 41.86 -24.08
CA ARG A 10 7.90 41.21 -23.69
C ARG A 10 7.76 39.77 -24.19
N ILE A 11 8.32 39.45 -25.37
CA ILE A 11 8.24 38.10 -25.94
C ILE A 11 9.23 37.17 -25.22
N ILE A 12 10.41 37.70 -24.86
CA ILE A 12 11.42 36.95 -24.08
C ILE A 12 10.92 36.67 -22.65
N ALA A 13 10.26 37.65 -22.02
CA ALA A 13 9.68 37.48 -20.69
C ALA A 13 8.52 36.44 -20.66
N LEU A 14 7.68 36.42 -21.69
CA LEU A 14 6.60 35.41 -21.83
C LEU A 14 7.14 34.01 -22.11
N ALA A 15 8.18 33.88 -22.94
CA ALA A 15 8.83 32.60 -23.20
C ALA A 15 9.58 32.05 -21.97
N ALA A 16 10.22 32.93 -21.19
CA ALA A 16 10.87 32.56 -19.93
C ALA A 16 9.85 32.16 -18.84
N ALA A 17 8.67 32.82 -18.80
CA ALA A 17 7.58 32.44 -17.89
C ALA A 17 6.97 31.08 -18.27
N LEU A 18 6.73 30.81 -19.57
CA LEU A 18 6.25 29.50 -20.02
C LEU A 18 7.28 28.37 -19.79
N ALA A 19 8.56 28.64 -20.03
CA ALA A 19 9.65 27.69 -19.76
C ALA A 19 9.82 27.44 -18.25
N GLY A 20 9.62 28.47 -17.41
CA GLY A 20 9.65 28.35 -15.95
C GLY A 20 8.50 27.52 -15.38
N SER A 21 7.30 27.61 -15.97
CA SER A 21 6.14 26.82 -15.54
C SER A 21 6.22 25.33 -15.90
N ALA A 22 7.00 24.96 -16.92
CA ALA A 22 7.18 23.55 -17.32
C ALA A 22 8.16 22.78 -16.41
N ALA A 23 9.05 23.47 -15.70
CA ALA A 23 10.06 22.85 -14.84
C ALA A 23 9.52 22.41 -13.46
N LEU A 24 8.27 22.75 -13.12
CA LEU A 24 7.64 22.45 -11.82
C LEU A 24 6.54 21.39 -11.92
N ALA A 25 6.43 20.69 -13.04
CA ALA A 25 5.67 19.44 -13.11
C ALA A 25 6.45 18.35 -12.34
N GLY A 26 6.49 18.47 -11.01
CA GLY A 26 6.88 17.35 -10.17
C GLY A 26 5.94 16.20 -10.50
N CYS A 27 6.48 15.14 -11.09
CA CYS A 27 5.72 13.93 -11.36
C CYS A 27 5.14 13.45 -10.03
N MET A 28 3.86 13.74 -9.76
CA MET A 28 3.14 13.06 -8.71
C MET A 28 3.04 11.61 -9.16
N THR A 29 3.87 10.75 -8.59
CA THR A 29 3.88 9.31 -8.85
C THR A 29 3.26 8.56 -7.67
N ALA A 30 2.92 7.28 -7.89
CA ALA A 30 2.54 6.39 -6.81
C ALA A 30 3.65 6.35 -5.75
N THR A 31 3.27 6.22 -4.48
CA THR A 31 4.21 6.18 -3.35
C THR A 31 5.26 5.08 -3.57
N PRO A 32 6.56 5.41 -3.58
CA PRO A 32 7.61 4.40 -3.62
C PRO A 32 7.70 3.66 -2.28
N TYR A 33 8.40 2.54 -2.27
CA TYR A 33 8.68 1.78 -1.07
C TYR A 33 9.72 2.50 -0.21
N GLN A 34 9.27 3.12 0.87
CA GLN A 34 10.10 3.94 1.76
C GLN A 34 9.47 4.00 3.16
N PRO A 35 10.25 4.31 4.22
CA PRO A 35 9.69 4.53 5.55
C PRO A 35 8.79 5.77 5.56
N ALA A 36 7.71 5.73 6.31
CA ALA A 36 6.92 6.93 6.60
C ALA A 36 7.73 7.85 7.53
N THR A 37 7.68 9.15 7.27
CA THR A 37 8.41 10.18 8.02
C THR A 37 7.46 11.26 8.52
N ALA A 38 7.95 12.15 9.39
CA ALA A 38 7.18 13.31 9.83
C ALA A 38 6.72 14.21 8.67
N SER A 39 7.51 14.27 7.59
CA SER A 39 7.22 15.07 6.38
C SER A 39 6.41 14.32 5.33
N SER A 40 6.40 12.97 5.36
CA SER A 40 5.60 12.13 4.46
C SER A 40 4.91 11.02 5.24
N ARG A 41 3.59 11.14 5.43
CA ARG A 41 2.78 10.08 6.05
C ARG A 41 2.60 8.85 5.17
N SER A 42 3.05 8.89 3.91
CA SER A 42 3.04 7.74 3.00
C SER A 42 4.35 6.98 3.07
N GLY A 43 4.27 5.66 3.19
CA GLY A 43 5.40 4.76 3.43
C GLY A 43 5.04 3.64 4.41
N TYR A 44 6.04 2.84 4.78
CA TYR A 44 5.88 1.80 5.80
C TYR A 44 6.18 2.28 7.21
N THR A 45 5.58 1.63 8.20
CA THR A 45 5.97 1.72 9.61
C THR A 45 5.99 0.35 10.27
N ASP A 46 6.85 0.20 11.28
CA ASP A 46 6.95 -1.02 12.09
C ASP A 46 6.82 -0.67 13.57
N GLU A 47 6.04 -1.45 14.29
CA GLU A 47 5.85 -1.35 15.73
C GLU A 47 6.07 -2.73 16.34
N GLN A 48 6.99 -2.83 17.31
CA GLN A 48 7.18 -4.07 18.05
C GLN A 48 6.18 -4.14 19.20
N ILE A 49 5.31 -5.14 19.18
CA ILE A 49 4.32 -5.39 20.23
C ILE A 49 4.93 -6.32 21.29
N GLU A 50 5.59 -7.39 20.86
CA GLU A 50 6.26 -8.37 21.72
C GLU A 50 7.59 -8.81 21.09
N GLY A 51 8.36 -9.66 21.78
CA GLY A 51 9.67 -10.14 21.29
C GLY A 51 9.64 -10.72 19.87
N ASN A 52 8.56 -11.41 19.51
CA ASN A 52 8.32 -12.02 18.21
C ASN A 52 7.00 -11.55 17.56
N ARG A 53 6.38 -10.47 18.04
CA ARG A 53 5.12 -9.94 17.49
C ARG A 53 5.31 -8.50 17.05
N PHE A 54 4.95 -8.24 15.80
CA PHE A 54 5.10 -6.93 15.17
C PHE A 54 3.80 -6.49 14.53
N ARG A 55 3.52 -5.19 14.57
CA ARG A 55 2.56 -4.56 13.67
C ARG A 55 3.33 -3.84 12.58
N VAL A 56 2.95 -4.13 11.35
CA VAL A 56 3.50 -3.50 10.14
C VAL A 56 2.36 -2.76 9.47
N SER A 57 2.63 -1.57 8.95
CA SER A 57 1.67 -0.83 8.14
C SER A 57 2.32 -0.27 6.88
N PHE A 58 1.50 -0.02 5.85
CA PHE A 58 1.89 0.72 4.67
C PHE A 58 0.77 1.67 4.27
N SER A 59 1.10 2.95 4.08
CA SER A 59 0.18 3.97 3.58
C SER A 59 0.62 4.48 2.22
N GLY A 60 -0.24 4.35 1.22
CA GLY A 60 -0.05 4.94 -0.12
C GLY A 60 -0.61 6.35 -0.18
N ASN A 61 -0.26 7.12 -1.22
CA ASN A 61 -0.92 8.38 -1.59
C ASN A 61 -2.12 8.09 -2.52
N SER A 62 -2.76 9.13 -3.06
CA SER A 62 -3.93 9.00 -3.94
C SER A 62 -3.67 8.33 -5.28
N LEU A 63 -2.42 8.17 -5.67
CA LEU A 63 -2.01 7.55 -6.93
C LEU A 63 -1.55 6.10 -6.73
N THR A 64 -1.39 5.67 -5.48
CA THR A 64 -1.00 4.31 -5.15
C THR A 64 -2.20 3.39 -5.17
N ALA A 65 -2.20 2.43 -6.10
CA ALA A 65 -3.20 1.38 -6.16
C ALA A 65 -3.19 0.52 -4.87
N ARG A 66 -4.36 0.01 -4.50
CA ARG A 66 -4.54 -0.85 -3.32
C ARG A 66 -3.64 -2.08 -3.38
N GLU A 67 -3.53 -2.71 -4.54
CA GLU A 67 -2.71 -3.90 -4.77
C GLU A 67 -1.21 -3.60 -4.55
N THR A 68 -0.78 -2.37 -4.83
CA THR A 68 0.59 -1.90 -4.53
C THR A 68 0.80 -1.73 -3.03
N VAL A 69 -0.18 -1.16 -2.31
CA VAL A 69 -0.13 -1.07 -0.84
C VAL A 69 -0.06 -2.44 -0.20
N GLU A 70 -0.88 -3.39 -0.65
CA GLU A 70 -0.93 -4.75 -0.11
C GLU A 70 0.40 -5.48 -0.29
N ARG A 71 0.94 -5.39 -1.51
CA ARG A 71 2.21 -5.98 -1.89
C ARG A 71 3.39 -5.38 -1.12
N TYR A 72 3.41 -4.06 -0.94
CA TYR A 72 4.45 -3.38 -0.19
C TYR A 72 4.37 -3.70 1.30
N LEU A 73 3.17 -3.87 1.84
CA LEU A 73 2.99 -4.35 3.21
C LEU A 73 3.52 -5.77 3.39
N LEU A 74 3.19 -6.70 2.48
CA LEU A 74 3.68 -8.08 2.51
C LEU A 74 5.21 -8.13 2.41
N TYR A 75 5.77 -7.35 1.48
CA TYR A 75 7.21 -7.21 1.34
C TYR A 75 7.86 -6.66 2.62
N ARG A 76 7.26 -5.64 3.25
CA ARG A 76 7.79 -5.09 4.51
C ARG A 76 7.75 -6.10 5.65
N ALA A 77 6.68 -6.87 5.77
CA ALA A 77 6.57 -7.93 6.77
C ALA A 77 7.70 -8.95 6.63
N ALA A 78 8.00 -9.37 5.40
CA ALA A 78 9.11 -10.27 5.09
C ALA A 78 10.48 -9.62 5.40
N GLU A 79 10.67 -8.36 4.98
CA GLU A 79 11.91 -7.63 5.22
C GLU A 79 12.19 -7.49 6.71
N LEU A 80 11.19 -7.06 7.51
CA LEU A 80 11.28 -6.95 8.96
C LEU A 80 11.63 -8.30 9.61
N THR A 81 11.01 -9.39 9.13
CA THR A 81 11.28 -10.74 9.64
C THR A 81 12.74 -11.13 9.46
N VAL A 82 13.30 -10.94 8.26
CA VAL A 82 14.71 -11.24 7.97
C VAL A 82 15.63 -10.28 8.74
N GLN A 83 15.31 -8.98 8.81
CA GLN A 83 16.08 -7.98 9.57
C GLN A 83 16.22 -8.33 11.05
N ARG A 84 15.20 -8.98 11.64
CA ARG A 84 15.20 -9.42 13.04
C ARG A 84 15.81 -10.82 13.25
N GLY A 85 16.31 -11.46 12.20
CA GLY A 85 16.95 -12.79 12.28
C GLY A 85 15.95 -13.94 12.44
N PHE A 86 14.76 -13.79 11.86
CA PHE A 86 13.75 -14.84 11.76
C PHE A 86 13.66 -15.35 10.30
N ASP A 87 13.04 -16.51 10.11
CA ASP A 87 12.97 -17.19 8.82
C ASP A 87 11.57 -17.13 8.20
N HIS A 88 10.52 -17.11 9.04
CA HIS A 88 9.14 -17.05 8.60
C HIS A 88 8.32 -16.11 9.49
N PHE A 89 7.17 -15.71 8.98
CA PHE A 89 6.16 -15.00 9.74
C PHE A 89 4.76 -15.55 9.47
N VAL A 90 3.90 -15.39 10.46
CA VAL A 90 2.49 -15.80 10.41
C VAL A 90 1.64 -14.56 10.57
N LEU A 91 0.69 -14.37 9.66
CA LEU A 91 -0.30 -13.31 9.79
C LEU A 91 -1.25 -13.62 10.97
N VAL A 92 -1.32 -12.71 11.93
CA VAL A 92 -2.25 -12.78 13.06
C VAL A 92 -3.57 -12.14 12.67
N THR A 93 -4.64 -12.92 12.68
CA THR A 93 -6.01 -12.40 12.66
C THR A 93 -6.47 -12.16 14.09
N ARG A 94 -7.00 -10.98 14.39
CA ARG A 94 -7.76 -10.79 15.63
C ARG A 94 -9.10 -11.49 15.45
N ASP A 95 -9.45 -12.38 16.36
CA ASP A 95 -10.74 -13.09 16.45
C ASP A 95 -11.94 -12.16 16.72
N THR A 96 -11.91 -10.90 16.26
CA THR A 96 -13.12 -10.05 16.15
C THR A 96 -13.99 -10.45 14.96
N GLU A 97 -13.53 -11.40 14.13
CA GLU A 97 -14.33 -12.17 13.16
C GLU A 97 -14.91 -13.46 13.78
N THR A 98 -14.98 -13.56 15.12
CA THR A 98 -15.71 -14.64 15.77
C THR A 98 -17.19 -14.51 15.42
N ARG A 99 -17.68 -15.47 14.62
CA ARG A 99 -19.07 -15.76 14.23
C ARG A 99 -19.50 -15.39 12.80
N THR A 100 -18.66 -15.66 11.79
CA THR A 100 -19.19 -15.89 10.43
C THR A 100 -18.45 -16.98 9.66
N ASP A 101 -18.39 -18.20 10.22
CA ASP A 101 -18.03 -19.41 9.46
C ASP A 101 -19.11 -19.81 8.43
N THR A 102 -20.26 -19.11 8.40
CA THR A 102 -21.41 -19.42 7.56
C THR A 102 -21.89 -18.20 6.79
N TYR A 103 -21.08 -17.66 5.88
CA TYR A 103 -21.53 -17.27 4.53
C TYR A 103 -20.34 -16.73 3.73
N ARG A 104 -19.83 -17.58 2.82
CA ARG A 104 -18.79 -17.27 1.85
C ARG A 104 -19.45 -16.69 0.58
N THR A 105 -18.98 -15.57 0.04
CA THR A 105 -19.43 -15.04 -1.27
C THR A 105 -18.28 -14.32 -1.99
N PRO A 106 -18.14 -14.45 -3.33
CA PRO A 106 -16.92 -14.11 -4.08
C PRO A 106 -16.78 -12.63 -4.46
N GLY A 107 -15.58 -12.07 -4.32
CA GLY A 107 -15.24 -10.70 -4.70
C GLY A 107 -15.03 -10.50 -6.20
N ALA A 108 -15.29 -9.27 -6.66
CA ALA A 108 -15.31 -8.78 -8.06
C ALA A 108 -13.96 -8.82 -8.83
N PHE A 109 -12.94 -9.52 -8.32
CA PHE A 109 -11.68 -9.77 -9.00
C PHE A 109 -11.27 -11.23 -8.81
N GLY A 110 -11.94 -12.14 -9.52
CA GLY A 110 -11.38 -13.40 -10.05
C GLY A 110 -10.48 -14.27 -9.17
N GLY A 111 -10.59 -14.18 -7.84
CA GLY A 111 -9.87 -14.98 -6.87
C GLY A 111 -10.90 -15.62 -5.95
N GLY A 112 -11.38 -16.79 -6.34
CA GLY A 112 -12.34 -17.54 -5.54
C GLY A 112 -11.79 -17.77 -4.14
N PHE A 113 -12.71 -17.75 -3.16
CA PHE A 113 -12.78 -18.65 -2.01
C PHE A 113 -11.41 -19.15 -1.50
N TYR A 114 -11.06 -18.85 -0.23
CA TYR A 114 -9.79 -19.11 0.47
C TYR A 114 -8.75 -17.99 0.33
N GLY A 115 -8.72 -17.03 1.25
CA GLY A 115 -7.57 -16.11 1.41
C GLY A 115 -7.40 -15.04 0.32
N GLY A 116 -7.80 -15.28 -0.92
CA GLY A 116 -8.35 -14.35 -1.91
C GLY A 116 -7.57 -13.11 -2.40
N GLY A 117 -6.48 -12.69 -1.77
CA GLY A 117 -5.59 -11.68 -2.35
C GLY A 117 -4.73 -12.30 -3.46
N PRO A 118 -4.05 -11.50 -4.30
CA PRO A 118 -3.03 -12.00 -5.24
C PRO A 118 -1.93 -12.88 -4.58
N TRP A 119 -1.87 -12.88 -3.24
CA TRP A 119 -0.84 -13.50 -2.41
C TRP A 119 -1.37 -14.65 -1.53
N GLY A 120 -2.50 -15.28 -1.89
CA GLY A 120 -3.04 -16.43 -1.16
C GLY A 120 -3.66 -16.02 0.18
N TYR A 121 -3.19 -16.55 1.31
CA TYR A 121 -3.76 -16.33 2.65
C TYR A 121 -3.36 -15.00 3.31
N TRP A 122 -2.83 -14.08 2.53
CA TRP A 122 -2.48 -12.75 2.99
C TRP A 122 -3.73 -11.86 2.98
N SER A 123 -4.21 -11.50 4.16
CA SER A 123 -5.43 -10.70 4.31
C SER A 123 -5.22 -9.63 5.39
N PRO A 124 -4.47 -8.56 5.10
CA PRO A 124 -4.26 -7.47 6.05
C PRO A 124 -5.57 -6.69 6.27
N SER A 125 -5.63 -5.98 7.40
CA SER A 125 -6.73 -5.05 7.67
C SER A 125 -6.54 -3.76 6.86
N TRP A 126 -7.65 -3.17 6.41
CA TRP A 126 -7.64 -2.03 5.51
C TRP A 126 -8.37 -0.83 6.09
N ARG A 127 -7.82 0.35 5.83
CA ARG A 127 -8.51 1.64 5.97
C ARG A 127 -8.22 2.54 4.78
N PHE A 128 -9.15 3.42 4.47
CA PHE A 128 -9.04 4.34 3.35
C PHE A 128 -9.64 5.70 3.70
N TYR A 129 -9.14 6.73 3.01
CA TYR A 129 -9.56 8.11 3.22
C TYR A 129 -10.40 8.60 2.04
N ARG A 130 -11.65 9.01 2.29
CA ARG A 130 -12.59 9.53 1.27
C ARG A 130 -12.64 11.07 1.21
N GLY A 131 -11.68 11.75 1.84
CA GLY A 131 -11.62 13.21 1.85
C GLY A 131 -12.26 13.87 3.08
N PRO A 132 -12.24 15.22 3.15
CA PRO A 132 -12.57 15.96 4.38
C PRO A 132 -14.00 15.74 4.89
N ARG A 133 -14.94 15.43 3.98
CA ARG A 133 -16.36 15.23 4.32
C ARG A 133 -16.63 13.89 5.00
N TRP A 134 -15.88 12.84 4.66
CA TRP A 134 -16.17 11.47 5.09
C TRP A 134 -15.09 10.90 6.02
N GLY A 135 -13.87 11.42 5.96
CA GLY A 135 -12.78 11.00 6.84
C GLY A 135 -12.23 9.61 6.51
N TRP A 136 -11.58 9.00 7.50
CA TRP A 136 -11.10 7.62 7.46
C TRP A 136 -12.25 6.62 7.66
N ARG A 137 -12.18 5.52 6.94
CA ARG A 137 -13.10 4.39 7.02
C ARG A 137 -12.31 3.09 6.93
N SER A 138 -12.75 2.07 7.65
CA SER A 138 -12.22 0.71 7.52
C SER A 138 -13.03 -0.04 6.46
N TYR A 139 -12.40 -1.01 5.79
CA TYR A 139 -13.15 -1.93 4.93
C TYR A 139 -13.87 -2.97 5.78
N ASP A 140 -15.17 -3.13 5.56
CA ASP A 140 -16.00 -4.16 6.18
C ASP A 140 -16.58 -5.08 5.09
N PRO A 141 -16.19 -6.37 5.06
CA PRO A 141 -16.70 -7.33 4.07
C PRO A 141 -18.21 -7.61 4.10
N PHE A 142 -18.94 -7.15 5.13
CA PHE A 142 -20.38 -7.35 5.26
C PHE A 142 -21.19 -6.10 4.92
N TRP A 143 -20.64 -4.90 5.16
CA TRP A 143 -21.30 -3.62 4.90
C TRP A 143 -20.82 -2.95 3.60
N ASP A 144 -19.60 -3.24 3.16
CA ASP A 144 -18.98 -2.68 1.94
C ASP A 144 -18.94 -3.69 0.78
N ASP A 145 -19.69 -4.79 0.88
CA ASP A 145 -19.84 -5.79 -0.17
C ASP A 145 -20.80 -5.31 -1.27
N PRO A 146 -20.33 -5.19 -2.53
CA PRO A 146 -21.14 -4.68 -3.63
C PRO A 146 -22.30 -5.59 -4.06
N PHE A 147 -22.41 -6.81 -3.52
CA PHE A 147 -23.50 -7.74 -3.83
C PHE A 147 -24.67 -7.64 -2.83
N TRP A 148 -24.46 -7.20 -1.58
CA TRP A 148 -25.53 -7.09 -0.57
C TRP A 148 -25.89 -5.64 -0.18
N SER A 149 -24.98 -4.67 -0.31
CA SER A 149 -25.28 -3.25 -0.08
C SER A 149 -25.21 -2.47 -1.39
N SER A 150 -26.29 -2.50 -2.16
CA SER A 150 -26.52 -1.61 -3.30
C SER A 150 -26.82 -0.17 -2.86
N ARG A 151 -25.95 0.42 -2.02
CA ARG A 151 -25.94 1.84 -1.69
C ARG A 151 -24.50 2.35 -1.60
N ASP A 152 -24.12 3.13 -2.61
CA ASP A 152 -23.19 4.25 -2.49
C ASP A 152 -21.68 3.97 -2.36
N TRP A 153 -21.19 2.76 -2.63
CA TRP A 153 -19.75 2.49 -2.59
C TRP A 153 -18.99 2.88 -3.87
N ASP A 154 -18.76 4.18 -4.06
CA ASP A 154 -17.98 4.68 -5.21
C ASP A 154 -16.46 4.68 -4.90
N TYR A 155 -15.74 3.64 -5.33
CA TYR A 155 -14.27 3.53 -5.21
C TYR A 155 -13.54 4.71 -5.86
N ARG A 156 -14.18 5.46 -6.77
CA ARG A 156 -13.59 6.65 -7.41
C ARG A 156 -13.32 7.79 -6.42
N THR A 157 -13.97 7.78 -5.25
CA THR A 157 -13.81 8.82 -4.23
C THR A 157 -12.72 8.49 -3.20
N VAL A 158 -12.09 7.32 -3.29
CA VAL A 158 -10.99 6.95 -2.39
C VAL A 158 -9.74 7.73 -2.78
N ARG A 159 -9.18 8.46 -1.80
CA ARG A 159 -8.02 9.33 -1.99
C ARG A 159 -6.75 8.77 -1.36
N GLN A 160 -6.85 7.77 -0.48
CA GLN A 160 -5.69 7.20 0.19
C GLN A 160 -6.03 5.79 0.67
N TYR A 161 -5.10 4.85 0.51
CA TYR A 161 -5.20 3.49 1.05
C TYR A 161 -4.12 3.27 2.10
N GLU A 162 -4.49 2.58 3.17
CA GLU A 162 -3.58 2.14 4.21
C GLU A 162 -3.94 0.72 4.63
N ALA A 163 -2.93 -0.13 4.70
CA ALA A 163 -3.05 -1.51 5.14
C ALA A 163 -2.21 -1.74 6.40
N MET A 164 -2.71 -2.60 7.29
CA MET A 164 -2.03 -2.99 8.52
C MET A 164 -2.12 -4.50 8.72
N ALA A 165 -1.00 -5.09 9.15
CA ALA A 165 -0.92 -6.49 9.53
C ALA A 165 -0.23 -6.62 10.88
N GLU A 166 -0.76 -7.47 11.75
CA GLU A 166 -0.01 -8.00 12.88
C GLU A 166 0.60 -9.34 12.45
N ILE A 167 1.89 -9.53 12.71
CA ILE A 167 2.62 -10.74 12.37
C ILE A 167 3.32 -11.31 13.60
N VAL A 168 3.40 -12.63 13.65
CA VAL A 168 4.26 -13.35 14.60
C VAL A 168 5.41 -13.98 13.81
N THR A 169 6.63 -13.73 14.24
CA THR A 169 7.84 -14.21 13.58
C THR A 169 8.39 -15.47 14.25
N GLY A 170 9.01 -16.34 13.46
CA GLY A 170 9.58 -17.60 13.93
C GLY A 170 10.88 -17.97 13.21
N ARG A 171 11.69 -18.81 13.87
CA ARG A 171 12.92 -19.37 13.31
C ARG A 171 12.68 -20.78 12.80
N GLY A 172 13.52 -21.22 11.87
CA GLY A 172 13.43 -22.54 11.27
C GLY A 172 12.40 -22.60 10.13
N PRO A 173 12.12 -23.81 9.63
CA PRO A 173 11.27 -23.99 8.45
C PRO A 173 9.88 -23.40 8.68
N LYS A 174 9.32 -22.81 7.62
CA LYS A 174 7.93 -22.36 7.59
C LYS A 174 7.01 -23.53 7.99
N PRO A 175 6.09 -23.35 8.97
CA PRO A 175 5.10 -24.36 9.33
C PRO A 175 4.27 -24.76 8.10
N GLY A 176 4.30 -26.03 7.71
CA GLY A 176 3.62 -26.52 6.51
C GLY A 176 2.11 -26.71 6.66
N ASP A 177 1.62 -26.75 7.89
CA ASP A 177 0.23 -26.88 8.28
C ASP A 177 -0.49 -25.52 8.39
N ASN A 178 0.26 -24.43 8.54
CA ASN A 178 -0.29 -23.08 8.63
C ASN A 178 -0.21 -22.36 7.29
N LEU A 179 -1.34 -22.29 6.59
CA LEU A 179 -1.44 -21.64 5.29
C LEU A 179 -1.24 -20.12 5.34
N ARG A 180 -1.36 -19.51 6.53
CA ARG A 180 -1.09 -18.08 6.80
C ARG A 180 0.37 -17.83 7.20
N ALA A 181 1.21 -18.85 7.17
CA ALA A 181 2.66 -18.72 7.31
C ALA A 181 3.30 -18.40 5.95
N PHE A 182 4.27 -17.50 5.97
CA PHE A 182 5.02 -17.06 4.81
C PHE A 182 6.51 -17.23 5.08
N ASP A 183 7.23 -17.76 4.10
CA ASP A 183 8.70 -17.80 4.13
C ASP A 183 9.19 -16.41 3.76
N ALA A 184 9.95 -15.78 4.66
CA ALA A 184 10.32 -14.39 4.49
C ALA A 184 11.27 -14.20 3.30
N ARG A 185 12.21 -15.12 3.09
CA ARG A 185 13.17 -15.01 1.98
C ARG A 185 12.48 -15.25 0.64
N GLU A 186 11.61 -16.25 0.56
CA GLU A 186 10.82 -16.54 -0.66
C GLU A 186 9.92 -15.35 -1.05
N VAL A 187 9.32 -14.67 -0.07
CA VAL A 187 8.52 -13.46 -0.32
C VAL A 187 9.40 -12.33 -0.86
N LEU A 188 10.56 -12.08 -0.26
CA LEU A 188 11.50 -11.05 -0.74
C LEU A 188 11.96 -11.34 -2.17
N ASP A 189 12.31 -12.58 -2.47
CA ASP A 189 12.79 -12.99 -3.80
C ASP A 189 11.71 -12.81 -4.88
N ARG A 190 10.46 -13.21 -4.59
CA ARG A 190 9.36 -13.12 -5.56
C ARG A 190 8.84 -11.70 -5.76
N LEU A 191 8.76 -10.92 -4.68
CA LEU A 191 8.17 -9.58 -4.74
C LEU A 191 9.21 -8.51 -5.07
N GLY A 192 10.47 -8.70 -4.69
CA GLY A 192 11.57 -7.75 -4.87
C GLY A 192 11.61 -7.07 -6.24
N PRO A 193 11.56 -7.80 -7.37
CA PRO A 193 11.57 -7.22 -8.72
C PRO A 193 10.41 -6.25 -9.01
N SER A 194 9.32 -6.37 -8.27
CA SER A 194 8.11 -5.58 -8.45
C SER A 194 8.04 -4.35 -7.54
N ILE A 195 8.93 -4.24 -6.55
CA ILE A 195 8.99 -3.12 -5.60
C ILE A 195 9.60 -1.90 -6.28
N LYS A 196 8.93 -0.74 -6.21
CA LYS A 196 9.48 0.53 -6.71
C LYS A 196 10.12 1.31 -5.58
N MET A 197 11.45 1.33 -5.58
CA MET A 197 12.25 2.14 -4.66
C MET A 197 12.18 3.63 -5.02
N PRO A 198 12.44 4.55 -4.08
CA PRO A 198 12.55 5.97 -4.39
C PRO A 198 13.71 6.22 -5.35
N GLU A 199 13.51 7.11 -6.33
CA GLU A 199 14.57 7.55 -7.23
C GLU A 199 15.60 8.38 -6.45
N SER A 200 16.89 8.08 -6.64
CA SER A 200 17.97 8.91 -6.11
C SER A 200 17.91 10.29 -6.78
N ARG A 201 17.72 11.32 -5.97
CA ARG A 201 17.66 12.72 -6.41
C ARG A 201 19.03 13.27 -6.76
#